data_AF-A0A392PRJ3-F1
#
_entry.id   AF-A0A392PRJ3-F1
#
_cell.length_a   1.000
_cell.length_b   1.000
_cell.length_c   1.000
_cell.angle_alpha   90.00
_cell.angle_beta   90.00
_cell.angle_gamma   90.00
#
_symmetry.space_group_name_H-M   'P 1'
#
loop_
_entity.id
_entity.type
_entity.pdbx_description
1 polymer ?
#
loop_
_entity_poly.entity_id
_entity_poly.type
_entity_poly.pdbx_seq_one_letter_code
_entity_poly.pdbx_strand_id
1 'polypeptide(L)'
;MEFIHGLYILFITLILFNYNLRNVEGRNHIHTKQRKVSTPAPSESSNEPTNTSNSSPSVPSDPYPNDPRDSSSDCIFDVRSFGAIGDGSCDDTPAFKKAWKAACAVESGILLVPENYTFKITSTIFS
;
A
#
# COMPACT_ATOMS: atom_id res chain seq x y z
N MET A 1 -44.37 3.18 -32.22
CA MET A 1 -43.14 3.84 -31.72
C MET A 1 -43.05 3.76 -30.20
N GLU A 2 -44.14 3.99 -29.46
CA GLU A 2 -44.19 3.90 -27.98
C GLU A 2 -43.70 2.57 -27.39
N PHE A 3 -44.08 1.43 -27.99
CA PHE A 3 -43.67 0.10 -27.51
C PHE A 3 -42.15 -0.12 -27.57
N ILE A 4 -41.50 0.38 -28.62
CA ILE A 4 -40.05 0.22 -28.81
C ILE A 4 -39.29 1.10 -27.80
N HIS A 5 -39.79 2.30 -27.52
CA HIS A 5 -39.22 3.17 -26.49
C HIS A 5 -39.40 2.59 -25.09
N GLY A 6 -40.56 1.98 -24.80
CA GLY A 6 -40.80 1.28 -23.54
C GLY A 6 -39.84 0.11 -23.31
N LEU A 7 -39.58 -0.69 -24.35
CA LEU A 7 -38.58 -1.77 -24.28
C LEU A 7 -37.17 -1.23 -24.08
N TYR A 8 -36.80 -0.15 -24.76
CA TYR A 8 -35.46 0.44 -24.63
C TYR A 8 -35.20 1.00 -23.22
N ILE A 9 -36.19 1.68 -22.62
CA ILE A 9 -36.11 2.17 -21.25
C ILE A 9 -35.98 1.00 -20.26
N LEU A 10 -36.75 -0.07 -20.44
CA LEU A 10 -36.66 -1.27 -19.60
C LEU A 10 -35.27 -1.93 -19.70
N PHE A 11 -34.68 -1.99 -20.89
CA PHE A 11 -33.33 -2.53 -21.06
C PHE A 11 -32.27 -1.66 -20.37
N ILE A 12 -32.35 -0.34 -20.50
CA ILE A 12 -31.40 0.57 -19.84
C ILE A 12 -31.48 0.46 -18.32
N THR A 13 -32.69 0.39 -17.74
CA THR A 13 -32.84 0.26 -16.28
C THR A 13 -32.32 -1.08 -15.77
N LEU A 14 -32.55 -2.17 -16.51
CA LEU A 14 -31.99 -3.50 -16.19
C LEU A 14 -30.45 -3.47 -16.24
N ILE A 15 -29.87 -2.85 -17.25
CA ILE A 15 -28.41 -2.74 -17.39
C ILE A 15 -27.81 -1.95 -16.23
N LEU A 16 -28.37 -0.77 -15.92
CA LEU A 16 -27.92 0.05 -14.79
C LEU A 16 -28.07 -0.70 -13.47
N PHE A 17 -29.17 -1.41 -13.25
CA PHE A 17 -29.40 -2.20 -12.05
C PHE A 17 -28.37 -3.33 -11.90
N ASN A 18 -28.07 -4.07 -12.97
CA ASN A 18 -27.06 -5.13 -12.96
C ASN A 18 -25.63 -4.58 -12.72
N TYR A 19 -25.30 -3.39 -13.22
CA TYR A 19 -24.01 -2.74 -12.92
C TYR A 19 -23.91 -2.31 -11.45
N ASN A 20 -25.00 -1.83 -10.85
CA ASN A 20 -25.02 -1.43 -9.44
C ASN A 20 -25.07 -2.65 -8.50
N LEU A 21 -25.68 -3.76 -8.89
CA LEU A 21 -25.69 -5.01 -8.11
C LEU A 21 -24.32 -5.71 -8.06
N ARG A 22 -23.37 -5.36 -8.93
CA ARG A 22 -21.99 -5.90 -8.88
C ARG A 22 -21.13 -5.27 -7.78
N ASN A 23 -21.63 -4.21 -7.14
CA ASN A 23 -20.99 -3.63 -5.97
C ASN A 23 -21.88 -3.88 -4.75
N VAL A 24 -21.60 -4.96 -4.03
CA VAL A 24 -21.40 -5.04 -2.57
C VAL A 24 -21.36 -6.54 -2.22
N GLU A 25 -20.18 -7.15 -2.29
CA GLU A 25 -19.91 -8.38 -1.53
C GLU A 25 -19.48 -7.94 -0.13
N GLY A 26 -20.46 -7.75 0.76
CA GLY A 26 -20.20 -7.56 2.18
C GLY A 26 -19.78 -8.89 2.79
N ARG A 27 -18.48 -9.24 2.74
CA ARG A 27 -17.97 -10.42 3.45
C ARG A 27 -18.11 -10.19 4.96
N ASN A 28 -19.13 -10.80 5.56
CA ASN A 28 -19.20 -11.04 6.99
C ASN A 28 -18.02 -11.92 7.40
N HIS A 29 -17.05 -11.33 8.10
CA HIS A 29 -15.88 -12.02 8.62
C HIS A 29 -16.20 -12.57 10.01
N ILE A 30 -16.31 -13.90 10.11
CA ILE A 30 -16.39 -14.61 11.40
C ILE A 30 -14.98 -14.65 12.00
N HIS A 31 -14.80 -14.03 13.15
CA HIS A 31 -13.53 -14.02 13.88
C HIS A 31 -13.30 -15.36 14.61
N THR A 32 -12.57 -16.28 14.01
CA THR A 32 -12.07 -17.46 14.72
C THR A 32 -10.82 -17.07 15.52
N LYS A 33 -10.92 -17.06 16.87
CA LYS A 33 -9.78 -16.82 17.78
C LYS A 33 -8.69 -17.87 17.55
N GLN A 34 -7.55 -17.48 16.97
CA GLN A 34 -6.35 -18.32 16.98
C GLN A 34 -5.66 -18.21 18.35
N ARG A 35 -5.49 -19.37 19.00
CA ARG A 35 -4.69 -19.50 20.24
C ARG A 35 -3.23 -19.21 19.92
N LYS A 36 -2.62 -18.31 20.70
CA LYS A 36 -1.18 -18.05 20.67
C LYS A 36 -0.43 -19.34 21.02
N VAL A 37 0.42 -19.82 20.10
CA VAL A 37 1.51 -20.74 20.40
C VAL A 37 2.79 -19.95 20.21
N SER A 38 3.50 -19.72 21.30
CA SER A 38 4.76 -18.99 21.36
C SER A 38 5.91 -19.96 21.16
N THR A 39 6.77 -19.72 20.16
CA THR A 39 8.10 -20.37 20.06
C THR A 39 9.07 -19.43 19.30
N PRO A 40 10.39 -19.46 19.60
CA PRO A 40 11.27 -18.30 19.62
C PRO A 40 12.01 -18.02 18.31
N ALA A 41 12.51 -16.78 18.20
CA ALA A 41 13.30 -16.24 17.09
C ALA A 41 14.70 -16.88 16.94
N PRO A 42 15.19 -17.08 15.70
CA PRO A 42 16.61 -17.31 15.42
C PRO A 42 17.34 -16.02 15.00
N SER A 43 18.63 -16.00 15.33
CA SER A 43 19.58 -14.91 15.45
C SER A 43 20.13 -14.30 14.14
N GLU A 44 20.76 -13.13 14.31
CA GLU A 44 21.55 -12.32 13.37
C GLU A 44 22.58 -13.10 12.53
N SER A 45 22.82 -12.61 11.31
CA SER A 45 24.13 -12.72 10.65
C SER A 45 24.35 -11.52 9.72
N SER A 46 25.24 -10.64 10.17
CA SER A 46 25.86 -9.54 9.43
C SER A 46 26.89 -10.08 8.44
N ASN A 47 26.91 -9.56 7.21
CA ASN A 47 28.06 -9.61 6.32
C ASN A 47 28.06 -8.37 5.41
N GLU A 48 28.93 -7.41 5.75
CA GLU A 48 29.38 -6.30 4.91
C GLU A 48 30.50 -6.79 3.97
N PRO A 49 30.70 -6.14 2.81
CA PRO A 49 32.04 -5.64 2.51
C PRO A 49 32.07 -4.18 2.04
N THR A 50 33.08 -3.49 2.55
CA THR A 50 33.44 -2.07 2.40
C THR A 50 34.17 -1.75 1.08
N ASN A 51 34.14 -0.45 0.71
CA ASN A 51 35.08 0.34 -0.13
C ASN A 51 34.90 0.35 -1.66
N THR A 52 35.08 1.44 -2.44
CA THR A 52 35.36 2.88 -2.19
C THR A 52 35.32 3.63 -3.55
N SER A 53 34.93 4.93 -3.49
CA SER A 53 35.40 6.09 -4.27
C SER A 53 34.75 6.60 -5.58
N ASN A 54 34.65 7.95 -5.57
CA ASN A 54 34.71 8.97 -6.62
C ASN A 54 33.36 9.51 -7.16
N SER A 55 33.07 10.82 -7.23
CA SER A 55 33.83 12.06 -6.90
C SER A 55 32.95 13.31 -7.13
N SER A 56 33.23 14.40 -6.40
CA SER A 56 33.09 15.84 -6.79
C SER A 56 31.82 16.62 -6.38
N PRO A 57 31.89 17.96 -6.13
CA PRO A 57 32.92 18.78 -5.47
C PRO A 57 32.37 19.59 -4.27
N SER A 58 33.29 20.08 -3.42
CA SER A 58 33.03 20.98 -2.29
C SER A 58 32.51 22.35 -2.73
N VAL A 59 31.34 22.74 -2.23
CA VAL A 59 30.84 24.13 -2.26
C VAL A 59 30.91 24.69 -0.83
N PRO A 60 31.49 25.89 -0.61
CA PRO A 60 31.63 26.50 0.72
C PRO A 60 30.29 26.75 1.41
N SER A 61 30.24 26.45 2.71
CA SER A 61 29.06 26.53 3.57
C SER A 61 28.71 27.97 3.96
N ASP A 62 27.55 28.45 3.51
CA ASP A 62 26.87 29.59 4.16
C ASP A 62 26.03 29.04 5.33
N PRO A 63 26.05 29.68 6.52
CA PRO A 63 25.26 29.26 7.67
C PRO A 63 23.82 29.73 7.50
N TYR A 64 23.04 29.00 6.69
CA TYR A 64 21.59 29.14 6.71
C TYR A 64 21.06 28.43 7.97
N PRO A 65 20.10 29.01 8.71
CA PRO A 65 19.50 28.33 9.85
C PRO A 65 18.93 27.00 9.36
N ASN A 66 19.36 25.90 9.98
CA ASN A 66 18.86 24.56 9.68
C ASN A 66 17.32 24.58 9.72
N ASP A 67 16.66 24.57 8.56
CA ASP A 67 15.25 24.20 8.50
C ASP A 67 15.18 22.71 8.87
N PRO A 68 14.40 22.26 9.87
CA PRO A 68 14.37 20.86 10.29
C PRO A 68 13.77 19.89 9.25
N ARG A 69 13.77 20.22 7.95
CA ARG A 69 12.95 19.54 6.93
C ARG A 69 13.64 18.43 6.13
N ASP A 70 14.93 18.21 6.28
CA ASP A 70 15.69 17.31 5.39
C ASP A 70 15.90 15.87 5.90
N SER A 71 14.91 15.30 6.58
CA SER A 71 14.89 13.85 6.87
C SER A 71 13.51 13.22 6.69
N SER A 72 12.70 13.77 5.78
CA SER A 72 11.38 13.22 5.46
C SER A 72 11.43 12.03 4.50
N SER A 73 12.48 11.91 3.66
CA SER A 73 12.65 10.81 2.71
C SER A 73 12.80 9.45 3.40
N ASP A 74 13.48 9.41 4.53
CA ASP A 74 13.81 8.17 5.25
C ASP A 74 12.59 7.58 5.97
N CYS A 75 11.52 8.38 6.09
CA CYS A 75 10.27 8.01 6.71
C CYS A 75 9.16 7.72 5.70
N ILE A 76 9.45 7.68 4.39
CA ILE A 76 8.46 7.37 3.35
C ILE A 76 8.58 5.92 2.92
N PHE A 77 7.49 5.17 3.09
CA PHE A 77 7.40 3.74 2.81
C PHE A 77 6.49 3.52 1.60
N ASP A 78 7.07 3.53 0.39
CA ASP A 78 6.36 3.21 -0.85
C ASP A 78 5.96 1.74 -0.87
N VAL A 79 4.65 1.47 -0.94
CA VAL A 79 4.09 0.10 -0.99
C VAL A 79 4.65 -0.76 -2.12
N ARG A 80 5.10 -0.15 -3.23
CA ARG A 80 5.71 -0.87 -4.36
C ARG A 80 7.09 -1.39 -4.04
N SER A 81 7.86 -0.68 -3.22
CA SER A 81 9.15 -1.16 -2.68
C SER A 81 8.97 -2.39 -1.77
N PHE A 82 7.76 -2.62 -1.26
CA PHE A 82 7.40 -3.80 -0.47
C PHE A 82 6.72 -4.92 -1.29
N GLY A 83 6.65 -4.76 -2.62
CA GLY A 83 6.18 -5.76 -3.56
C GLY A 83 4.73 -5.61 -4.01
N ALA A 84 4.12 -4.43 -3.84
CA ALA A 84 2.80 -4.15 -4.40
C ALA A 84 2.90 -4.02 -5.93
N ILE A 85 2.05 -4.76 -6.65
CA ILE A 85 2.02 -4.77 -8.12
C ILE A 85 1.18 -3.61 -8.63
N GLY A 86 -0.02 -3.42 -8.08
CA GLY A 86 -0.90 -2.32 -8.48
C GLY A 86 -1.63 -2.52 -9.82
N ASP A 87 -1.91 -3.78 -10.19
CA ASP A 87 -2.63 -4.16 -11.42
C ASP A 87 -4.16 -4.31 -11.24
N GLY A 88 -4.66 -4.13 -10.03
CA GLY A 88 -6.07 -4.28 -9.64
C GLY A 88 -6.56 -5.72 -9.54
N SER A 89 -5.71 -6.71 -9.82
CA SER A 89 -6.06 -8.13 -9.88
C SER A 89 -5.36 -8.95 -8.80
N CYS A 90 -4.05 -8.75 -8.66
CA CYS A 90 -3.23 -9.38 -7.66
C CYS A 90 -3.60 -8.87 -6.25
N ASP A 91 -3.53 -9.75 -5.25
CA ASP A 91 -3.74 -9.33 -3.87
C ASP A 91 -2.48 -8.63 -3.33
N ASP A 92 -2.53 -7.30 -3.23
CA ASP A 92 -1.43 -6.45 -2.75
C ASP A 92 -1.38 -6.34 -1.21
N THR A 93 -2.33 -6.97 -0.50
CA THR A 93 -2.40 -6.94 0.98
C THR A 93 -1.08 -7.31 1.66
N PRO A 94 -0.31 -8.33 1.22
CA PRO A 94 0.96 -8.67 1.85
C PRO A 94 2.01 -7.55 1.76
N ALA A 95 2.04 -6.82 0.65
CA ALA A 95 2.96 -5.70 0.46
C ALA A 95 2.58 -4.52 1.36
N PHE A 96 1.29 -4.18 1.42
CA PHE A 96 0.78 -3.15 2.31
C PHE A 96 1.06 -3.47 3.78
N LYS A 97 0.94 -4.73 4.22
CA LYS A 97 1.29 -5.12 5.60
C LYS A 97 2.76 -4.95 5.92
N LYS A 98 3.65 -5.29 4.99
CA LYS A 98 5.10 -5.11 5.17
C LYS A 98 5.45 -3.63 5.25
N ALA A 99 4.88 -2.83 4.35
CA ALA A 99 5.08 -1.38 4.32
C ALA A 99 4.55 -0.71 5.60
N TRP A 100 3.36 -1.10 6.07
CA TRP A 100 2.81 -0.64 7.36
C TRP A 100 3.72 -1.00 8.54
N LYS A 101 4.18 -2.25 8.62
CA LYS A 101 5.08 -2.68 9.69
C LYS A 101 6.39 -1.87 9.69
N ALA A 102 6.94 -1.56 8.52
CA ALA A 102 8.13 -0.73 8.39
C ALA A 102 7.84 0.72 8.83
N ALA A 103 6.70 1.28 8.43
CA ALA A 103 6.27 2.60 8.85
C ALA A 103 6.07 2.72 10.37
N CYS A 104 5.57 1.67 11.02
CA CYS A 104 5.44 1.63 12.48
C CYS A 104 6.77 1.38 13.23
N ALA A 105 7.86 1.06 12.52
CA ALA A 105 9.17 0.88 13.14
C ALA A 105 9.91 2.20 13.37
N VAL A 106 9.40 3.31 12.81
CA VAL A 106 9.93 4.67 13.00
C VAL A 106 8.94 5.51 13.81
N GLU A 107 9.43 6.61 14.40
CA GLU A 107 8.60 7.51 15.23
C GLU A 107 7.48 8.20 14.43
N SER A 108 7.75 8.55 13.17
CA SER A 108 6.78 9.15 12.27
C SER A 108 6.99 8.63 10.85
N GLY A 109 6.14 7.69 10.42
CA GLY A 109 6.21 7.07 9.10
C GLY A 109 5.06 7.49 8.19
N ILE A 110 5.36 7.71 6.91
CA ILE A 110 4.39 7.97 5.84
C ILE A 110 4.30 6.73 4.96
N LEU A 111 3.13 6.11 4.91
CA LEU A 111 2.85 5.04 3.95
C LEU A 111 2.47 5.66 2.60
N LEU A 112 3.35 5.54 1.59
CA LEU A 112 3.11 6.12 0.27
C LEU A 112 2.44 5.11 -0.65
N VAL A 113 1.27 5.49 -1.17
CA VAL A 113 0.54 4.75 -2.20
C VAL A 113 0.60 5.57 -3.49
N PRO A 114 1.39 5.16 -4.50
CA PRO A 114 1.60 5.97 -5.70
C PRO A 114 0.35 6.00 -6.58
N GLU A 115 0.16 7.14 -7.25
CA GLU A 115 -0.87 7.32 -8.27
C GLU A 115 -0.61 6.45 -9.52
N ASN A 116 -1.64 6.31 -10.37
CA ASN A 116 -1.63 5.51 -11.60
C ASN A 116 -1.53 3.99 -11.43
N TYR A 117 -1.75 3.49 -10.20
CA TYR A 117 -1.86 2.06 -9.88
C TYR A 117 -3.24 1.76 -9.30
N THR A 118 -3.69 0.51 -9.44
CA THR A 118 -4.90 0.01 -8.77
C THR A 118 -4.50 -1.10 -7.82
N PHE A 119 -4.66 -0.89 -6.51
CA PHE A 119 -4.27 -1.89 -5.52
C PHE A 119 -5.50 -2.64 -5.02
N LYS A 120 -5.45 -3.98 -5.06
CA LYS A 120 -6.52 -4.80 -4.49
C LYS A 120 -6.12 -5.25 -3.09
N ILE A 121 -6.93 -4.85 -2.11
CA ILE A 121 -6.73 -5.15 -0.71
C ILE A 121 -7.85 -6.08 -0.22
N THR A 122 -7.46 -7.23 0.32
CA THR A 122 -8.33 -8.14 1.04
C THR A 122 -8.51 -7.64 2.48
N SER A 123 -9.70 -7.85 3.06
CA SER A 123 -10.00 -7.46 4.45
C SER A 123 -8.88 -7.89 5.40
N THR A 124 -8.32 -6.92 6.11
CA THR A 124 -7.17 -7.16 6.97
C THR A 124 -7.05 -6.13 8.08
N ILE A 125 -6.29 -6.48 9.11
CA ILE A 125 -5.90 -5.59 10.19
C ILE A 125 -4.41 -5.27 10.00
N PHE A 126 -4.09 -3.99 10.08
CA PHE A 126 -2.73 -3.50 10.15
C PHE A 126 -2.30 -3.40 11.62
N SER A 127 -1.19 -4.05 11.97
CA SER A 127 -0.68 -4.18 13.34
C SER A 127 0.83 -4.23 13.36
#